data_AF-A0A7S1NQK9-F1
#
_entry.id   AF-A0A7S1NQK9-F1
#
_cell.length_a   1.000
_cell.length_b   1.000
_cell.length_c   1.000
_cell.angle_alpha   90.00
_cell.angle_beta   90.00
_cell.angle_gamma   90.00
#
_symmetry.space_group_name_H-M   'P 1'
#
loop_
_entity.id
_entity.type
_entity.pdbx_description
1 polymer ?
#
loop_
_entity_poly.entity_id
_entity_poly.type
_entity_poly.pdbx_seq_one_letter_code
_entity_poly.pdbx_strand_id
1 'polypeptide(L)'
;MRGMALTDLQAMGGAITESDVAVLRAAGRQLAFAAVKTHAQALREPKASEQSKAQMTTAQGLRAEIDAALAAKPLAHEDPTVFPIIDLERWDGSLCPEQGWCLHPLFDRLMRRDVTPGKPDALPSLLPVDFLEMPTLVDSFATALEVISRCEEICHQLSNLHRYGRCKFAPFLVTAALQHTFTVLLPLPLGPVSVCTHPDRVWGPEGFEAVHPQVTRNAQVDTLQALRRLAEHFAAAVSSIQSTKEFDGTKVVVSGAMAAIAYRLLRLHVRHTEPGQDG
;
A
#
# COMPACT_ATOMS: atom_id res chain seq x y z
N MET A 1 6.84 -23.90 -14.54
CA MET A 1 7.06 -23.10 -15.77
C MET A 1 5.97 -23.25 -16.84
N ARG A 2 5.22 -24.37 -16.90
CA ARG A 2 4.14 -24.61 -17.90
C ARG A 2 3.17 -23.43 -18.08
N GLY A 3 2.86 -22.73 -16.99
CA GLY A 3 1.88 -21.65 -16.99
C GLY A 3 2.45 -20.23 -16.99
N MET A 4 3.73 -19.98 -17.30
CA MET A 4 4.24 -18.59 -17.32
C MET A 4 4.21 -18.03 -18.74
N ALA A 5 5.01 -18.58 -19.66
CA ALA A 5 5.07 -18.09 -21.04
C ALA A 5 3.72 -18.11 -21.78
N LEU A 6 2.90 -19.14 -21.56
CA LEU A 6 1.58 -19.26 -22.20
C LEU A 6 0.56 -18.28 -21.59
N THR A 7 0.59 -18.06 -20.27
CA THR A 7 -0.31 -17.08 -19.63
C THR A 7 0.13 -15.66 -19.92
N ASP A 8 1.44 -15.41 -20.01
CA ASP A 8 1.99 -14.11 -20.41
C ASP A 8 1.64 -13.82 -21.88
N LEU A 9 1.74 -14.80 -22.77
CA LEU A 9 1.23 -14.70 -24.14
C LEU A 9 -0.28 -14.40 -24.16
N GLN A 10 -1.09 -15.08 -23.35
CA GLN A 10 -2.54 -14.82 -23.29
C GLN A 10 -2.87 -13.46 -22.68
N ALA A 11 -2.08 -12.97 -21.73
CA ALA A 11 -2.27 -11.68 -21.05
C ALA A 11 -1.81 -10.48 -21.90
N MET A 12 -0.89 -10.67 -22.83
CA MET A 12 -0.51 -9.66 -23.82
C MET A 12 -1.68 -9.43 -24.79
N GLY A 13 -2.62 -8.55 -24.46
CA GLY A 13 -3.80 -8.24 -25.28
C GLY A 13 -3.54 -7.50 -26.61
N GLY A 14 -2.28 -7.36 -27.03
CA GLY A 14 -1.86 -6.63 -28.23
C GLY A 14 -1.32 -7.50 -29.37
N ALA A 15 -1.07 -6.86 -30.52
CA ALA A 15 -0.39 -7.47 -31.66
C ALA A 15 1.07 -7.82 -31.31
N ILE A 16 1.58 -8.91 -31.88
CA ILE A 16 2.93 -9.43 -31.61
C ILE A 16 3.86 -8.98 -32.75
N THR A 17 5.09 -8.59 -32.44
CA THR A 17 6.08 -8.22 -33.46
C THR A 17 6.85 -9.45 -33.97
N GLU A 18 7.49 -9.35 -35.14
CA GLU A 18 8.24 -10.48 -35.72
C GLU A 18 9.42 -10.88 -34.83
N SER A 19 10.04 -9.88 -34.20
CA SER A 19 11.10 -10.08 -33.22
C SER A 19 10.66 -10.87 -31.97
N ASP A 20 9.45 -10.62 -31.44
CA ASP A 20 8.90 -11.36 -30.29
C ASP A 20 8.66 -12.85 -30.64
N VAL A 21 8.18 -13.10 -31.87
CA VAL A 21 8.00 -14.45 -32.40
C VAL A 21 9.34 -15.19 -32.47
N ALA A 22 10.41 -14.53 -32.93
CA ALA A 22 11.74 -15.11 -32.99
C ALA A 22 12.28 -15.48 -31.60
N VAL A 23 12.10 -14.60 -30.61
CA VAL A 23 12.52 -14.83 -29.22
C VAL A 23 11.78 -16.02 -28.59
N LEU A 24 10.45 -16.07 -28.73
CA LEU A 24 9.66 -17.17 -28.16
C LEU A 24 9.97 -18.52 -28.81
N ARG A 25 10.24 -18.53 -30.12
CA ARG A 25 10.72 -19.74 -30.82
C ARG A 25 12.11 -20.16 -30.35
N ALA A 26 13.03 -19.23 -30.12
CA ALA A 26 14.36 -19.53 -29.60
C ALA A 26 14.29 -20.15 -28.19
N ALA A 27 13.47 -19.58 -27.30
CA ALA A 27 13.21 -20.13 -25.97
C ALA A 27 12.58 -21.54 -26.03
N GLY A 28 11.60 -21.75 -26.91
CA GLY A 28 10.99 -23.06 -27.15
C GLY A 28 12.01 -24.11 -27.64
N ARG A 29 12.96 -23.72 -28.49
CA ARG A 29 14.05 -24.59 -28.95
C ARG A 29 15.01 -24.96 -27.81
N GLN A 30 15.38 -24.01 -26.96
CA GLN A 30 16.24 -24.25 -25.81
C GLN A 30 15.60 -25.20 -24.79
N LEU A 31 14.30 -25.04 -24.54
CA LEU A 31 13.53 -25.92 -23.66
C LEU A 31 13.47 -27.35 -24.21
N ALA A 32 13.23 -27.50 -25.51
CA ALA A 32 13.27 -28.80 -26.17
C ALA A 32 14.67 -29.44 -26.09
N PHE A 33 15.73 -28.67 -26.31
CA PHE A 33 17.10 -29.15 -26.20
C PHE A 33 17.45 -29.59 -24.77
N ALA A 34 17.05 -28.81 -23.75
CA ALA A 34 17.26 -29.16 -22.36
C ALA A 34 16.53 -30.45 -21.97
N ALA A 35 15.28 -30.64 -22.44
CA ALA A 35 14.50 -31.85 -22.19
C ALA A 35 15.11 -33.09 -22.87
N VAL A 36 15.64 -32.94 -24.08
CA VAL A 36 16.36 -34.03 -24.77
C VAL A 36 17.67 -34.36 -24.04
N LYS A 37 18.40 -33.35 -23.57
CA LYS A 37 19.64 -33.54 -22.82
C LYS A 37 19.41 -34.25 -21.48
N THR A 38 18.38 -33.86 -20.73
CA THR A 38 18.02 -34.55 -19.48
C THR A 38 17.58 -35.98 -19.75
N HIS A 39 16.91 -36.24 -20.88
CA HIS A 39 16.56 -37.59 -21.31
C HIS A 39 17.75 -38.46 -21.70
N ALA A 40 18.70 -37.91 -22.44
CA ALA A 40 19.95 -38.59 -22.78
C ALA A 40 20.76 -38.96 -21.51
N GLN A 41 20.70 -38.14 -20.46
CA GLN A 41 21.33 -38.42 -19.17
C GLN A 41 20.56 -39.49 -18.39
N ALA A 42 19.23 -39.42 -18.34
CA ALA A 42 18.37 -40.37 -17.64
C ALA A 42 18.37 -41.78 -18.24
N LEU A 43 18.69 -41.93 -19.53
CA LEU A 43 18.85 -43.25 -20.18
C LEU A 43 19.99 -44.10 -19.58
N ARG A 44 20.89 -43.50 -18.78
CA ARG A 44 21.94 -44.23 -18.03
C ARG A 44 21.40 -44.93 -16.77
N GLU A 45 20.20 -44.58 -16.31
CA GLU A 45 19.57 -45.15 -15.11
C GLU A 45 18.15 -45.69 -15.44
N PRO A 46 17.91 -47.01 -15.37
CA PRO A 46 16.69 -47.61 -15.93
C PRO A 46 15.38 -47.15 -15.27
N LYS A 47 15.41 -46.72 -14.00
CA LYS A 47 14.24 -46.21 -13.28
C LYS A 47 13.92 -44.74 -13.57
N ALA A 48 14.88 -43.95 -14.06
CA ALA A 48 14.70 -42.53 -14.40
C ALA A 48 14.17 -42.32 -15.84
N SER A 49 14.18 -43.36 -16.66
CA SER A 49 13.84 -43.30 -18.09
C SER A 49 12.37 -42.94 -18.36
N GLU A 50 11.43 -43.48 -17.59
CA GLU A 50 9.99 -43.23 -17.81
C GLU A 50 9.57 -41.80 -17.47
N GLN A 51 10.03 -41.28 -16.32
CA GLN A 51 9.78 -39.89 -15.91
C GLN A 51 10.38 -38.89 -16.90
N SER A 52 11.56 -39.21 -17.42
CA SER A 52 12.23 -38.35 -18.39
C SER A 52 11.55 -38.36 -19.77
N LYS A 53 11.03 -39.52 -20.22
CA LYS A 53 10.18 -39.58 -21.43
C LYS A 53 8.93 -38.71 -21.28
N ALA A 54 8.29 -38.74 -20.11
CA ALA A 54 7.13 -37.90 -19.82
C ALA A 54 7.46 -36.40 -19.82
N GLN A 55 8.65 -36.01 -19.35
CA GLN A 55 9.11 -34.62 -19.42
C GLN A 55 9.39 -34.18 -20.86
N MET A 56 9.96 -35.04 -21.69
CA MET A 56 10.21 -34.77 -23.11
C MET A 56 8.91 -34.59 -23.89
N THR A 57 7.92 -35.47 -23.71
CA THR A 57 6.61 -35.33 -24.37
C THR A 57 5.87 -34.08 -23.89
N THR A 58 5.98 -33.72 -22.62
CA THR A 58 5.42 -32.48 -22.07
C THR A 58 6.08 -31.24 -22.70
N ALA A 59 7.41 -31.24 -22.83
CA ALA A 59 8.16 -30.15 -23.45
C ALA A 59 7.80 -29.98 -24.95
N GLN A 60 7.61 -31.08 -25.67
CA GLN A 60 7.16 -31.05 -27.07
C GLN A 60 5.73 -30.52 -27.20
N GLY A 61 4.81 -30.95 -26.32
CA GLY A 61 3.45 -30.45 -26.28
C GLY A 61 3.40 -28.94 -26.02
N LEU A 62 4.20 -28.45 -25.06
CA LEU A 62 4.28 -27.02 -24.76
C LEU A 62 4.80 -26.18 -25.91
N ARG A 63 5.78 -26.67 -26.65
CA ARG A 63 6.28 -25.98 -27.83
C ARG A 63 5.18 -25.87 -28.89
N ALA A 64 4.44 -26.95 -29.14
CA ALA A 64 3.33 -26.92 -30.08
C ALA A 64 2.21 -25.97 -29.64
N GLU A 65 1.90 -25.92 -28.34
CA GLU A 65 0.95 -24.96 -27.75
C GLU A 65 1.40 -23.50 -27.96
N ILE A 66 2.69 -23.20 -27.74
CA ILE A 66 3.26 -21.85 -27.98
C ILE A 66 3.22 -21.49 -29.47
N ASP A 67 3.62 -22.41 -30.35
CA ASP A 67 3.62 -22.18 -31.81
C ASP A 67 2.20 -21.94 -32.33
N ALA A 68 1.19 -22.66 -31.81
CA ALA A 68 -0.21 -22.46 -32.13
C ALA A 68 -0.75 -21.12 -31.61
N ALA A 69 -0.40 -20.74 -30.37
CA ALA A 69 -0.80 -19.45 -29.78
C ALA A 69 -0.18 -18.25 -30.53
N LEU A 70 1.06 -18.39 -31.02
CA LEU A 70 1.72 -17.39 -31.85
C LEU A 70 1.02 -17.23 -33.20
N ALA A 71 0.64 -18.34 -33.85
CA ALA A 71 -0.07 -18.30 -35.14
C ALA A 71 -1.47 -17.68 -35.05
N ALA A 72 -2.10 -17.72 -33.88
CA ALA A 72 -3.43 -17.15 -33.65
C ALA A 72 -3.44 -15.62 -33.47
N LYS A 73 -2.28 -14.98 -33.25
CA LYS A 73 -2.20 -13.54 -32.97
C LYS A 73 -1.87 -12.72 -34.23
N PRO A 74 -2.46 -11.53 -34.40
CA PRO A 74 -2.10 -10.64 -35.50
C PRO A 74 -0.67 -10.13 -35.33
N LEU A 75 0.09 -10.18 -36.42
CA LEU A 75 1.43 -9.59 -36.52
C LEU A 75 1.29 -8.07 -36.66
N ALA A 76 1.97 -7.31 -35.80
CA ALA A 76 2.11 -5.87 -35.98
C ALA A 76 3.09 -5.60 -37.13
N HIS A 77 2.77 -4.65 -38.01
CA HIS A 77 3.72 -4.20 -39.03
C HIS A 77 4.80 -3.36 -38.36
N GLU A 78 6.07 -3.76 -38.48
CA GLU A 78 7.19 -3.06 -37.85
C GLU A 78 7.45 -1.73 -38.59
N ASP A 79 7.41 -0.61 -37.87
CA ASP A 79 7.85 0.68 -38.40
C ASP A 79 9.34 0.60 -38.77
N PRO A 80 9.76 1.03 -39.98
CA PRO A 80 11.14 0.90 -40.47
C PRO A 80 12.17 1.78 -39.72
N THR A 81 11.73 2.52 -38.70
CA THR A 81 12.58 3.31 -37.81
C THR A 81 13.01 2.54 -36.56
N VAL A 82 12.46 1.33 -36.34
CA VAL A 82 12.89 0.42 -35.28
C VAL A 82 14.11 -0.36 -35.77
N PHE A 83 15.14 -0.43 -34.91
CA PHE A 83 16.49 -0.94 -35.17
C PHE A 83 16.54 -2.19 -36.08
N PRO A 84 17.52 -2.28 -37.00
CA PRO A 84 17.65 -3.42 -37.88
C PRO A 84 17.77 -4.71 -37.08
N ILE A 85 16.96 -5.70 -37.45
CA ILE A 85 16.98 -7.04 -36.89
C ILE A 85 18.39 -7.60 -37.03
N ILE A 86 18.97 -8.04 -35.92
CA ILE A 86 20.27 -8.71 -35.89
C ILE A 86 20.12 -10.06 -36.58
N ASP A 87 20.62 -10.15 -37.82
CA ASP A 87 20.70 -11.39 -38.57
C ASP A 87 21.88 -12.22 -38.05
N LEU A 88 21.58 -13.20 -37.20
CA LEU A 88 22.55 -14.07 -36.53
C LEU A 88 23.37 -14.92 -37.49
N GLU A 89 22.95 -15.08 -38.76
CA GLU A 89 23.69 -15.84 -39.76
C GLU A 89 24.76 -15.01 -40.49
N ARG A 90 24.66 -13.67 -40.44
CA ARG A 90 25.55 -12.73 -41.17
C ARG A 90 26.39 -11.81 -40.28
N TRP A 91 26.35 -12.00 -38.96
CA TRP A 91 26.98 -11.08 -38.00
C TRP A 91 28.52 -11.22 -37.95
N ASP A 92 29.25 -10.14 -38.25
CA ASP A 92 30.73 -10.11 -38.28
C ASP A 92 31.37 -9.60 -36.98
N GLY A 93 30.58 -9.24 -35.97
CA GLY A 93 31.07 -8.81 -34.65
C GLY A 93 31.66 -7.40 -34.59
N SER A 94 31.81 -6.70 -35.72
CA SER A 94 32.49 -5.39 -35.79
C SER A 94 31.64 -4.20 -35.32
N LEU A 95 30.33 -4.42 -35.15
CA LEU A 95 29.34 -3.38 -34.84
C LEU A 95 28.82 -3.39 -33.39
N CYS A 96 29.42 -4.16 -32.48
CA CYS A 96 28.99 -4.19 -31.07
C CYS A 96 29.57 -3.00 -30.28
N PRO A 97 28.74 -2.12 -29.67
CA PRO A 97 29.23 -1.18 -28.65
C PRO A 97 29.67 -1.97 -27.40
N GLU A 98 30.73 -1.53 -26.74
CA GLU A 98 31.37 -2.22 -25.59
C GLU A 98 30.48 -2.38 -24.34
N GLN A 99 29.29 -1.79 -24.33
CA GLN A 99 28.32 -1.97 -23.25
C GLN A 99 27.35 -3.07 -23.67
N GLY A 100 27.28 -4.15 -22.89
CA GLY A 100 26.61 -5.43 -23.15
C GLY A 100 25.09 -5.40 -23.37
N TRP A 101 24.64 -4.66 -24.38
CA TRP A 101 23.25 -4.54 -24.81
C TRP A 101 22.86 -5.66 -25.79
N CYS A 102 23.86 -6.38 -26.30
CA CYS A 102 23.71 -7.41 -27.33
C CYS A 102 23.42 -8.80 -26.80
N LEU A 103 23.25 -9.00 -25.47
CA LEU A 103 22.93 -10.34 -24.99
C LEU A 103 21.50 -10.74 -25.35
N HIS A 104 20.49 -9.87 -25.25
CA HIS A 104 19.15 -10.12 -25.80
C HIS A 104 18.33 -8.81 -25.95
N PRO A 105 18.32 -8.14 -27.13
CA PRO A 105 17.82 -6.76 -27.26
C PRO A 105 16.32 -6.55 -27.03
N LEU A 106 15.54 -7.60 -26.69
CA LEU A 106 14.08 -7.51 -26.52
C LEU A 106 13.50 -8.42 -25.41
N PHE A 107 14.35 -9.15 -24.67
CA PHE A 107 13.86 -10.06 -23.61
C PHE A 107 13.17 -9.31 -22.46
N ASP A 108 13.54 -8.06 -22.22
CA ASP A 108 12.93 -7.19 -21.20
C ASP A 108 11.45 -6.86 -21.46
N ARG A 109 10.95 -7.04 -22.70
CA ARG A 109 9.53 -6.82 -23.02
C ARG A 109 8.63 -8.00 -22.64
N LEU A 110 9.18 -9.22 -22.69
CA LEU A 110 8.49 -10.46 -22.35
C LEU A 110 8.62 -10.83 -20.86
N MET A 111 9.66 -10.32 -20.20
CA MET A 111 9.80 -10.44 -18.76
C MET A 111 8.82 -9.46 -18.09
N ARG A 112 8.01 -9.96 -17.15
CA ARG A 112 7.45 -9.05 -16.14
C ARG A 112 8.64 -8.35 -15.50
N ARG A 113 8.62 -7.02 -15.44
CA ARG A 113 9.53 -6.31 -14.53
C ARG A 113 9.19 -6.80 -13.14
N ASP A 114 9.94 -7.79 -12.66
CA ASP A 114 10.20 -7.89 -11.24
C ASP A 114 10.85 -6.55 -10.91
N VAL A 115 10.03 -5.64 -10.37
CA VAL A 115 10.54 -4.45 -9.72
C VAL A 115 11.49 -5.00 -8.68
N THR A 116 12.78 -4.99 -8.99
CA THR A 116 13.82 -5.24 -8.02
C THR A 116 13.51 -4.18 -6.97
N PRO A 117 13.05 -4.55 -5.76
CA PRO A 117 13.03 -3.55 -4.72
C PRO A 117 14.47 -3.06 -4.70
N GLY A 118 14.68 -1.74 -4.85
CA GLY A 118 16.02 -1.19 -4.85
C GLY A 118 16.82 -1.74 -3.66
N LYS A 119 18.14 -1.50 -3.63
CA LYS A 119 18.92 -1.67 -2.39
C LYS A 119 18.02 -1.22 -1.23
N PRO A 120 17.79 -2.06 -0.20
CA PRO A 120 16.90 -1.66 0.88
C PRO A 120 17.45 -0.35 1.38
N ASP A 121 16.73 0.74 1.06
CA ASP A 121 17.12 2.04 1.57
C ASP A 121 17.17 1.83 3.06
N ALA A 122 18.32 2.13 3.67
CA ALA A 122 18.46 2.03 5.10
C ALA A 122 17.34 2.91 5.65
N LEU A 123 16.32 2.24 6.19
CA LEU A 123 15.09 2.89 6.61
C LEU A 123 15.50 4.09 7.47
N PRO A 124 14.94 5.29 7.23
CA PRO A 124 15.22 6.42 8.09
C PRO A 124 14.98 5.96 9.52
N SER A 125 15.97 6.18 10.39
CA SER A 125 15.90 5.80 11.80
C SER A 125 14.60 6.34 12.37
N LEU A 126 13.60 5.47 12.53
CA LEU A 126 12.29 5.88 13.02
C LEU A 126 12.49 6.37 14.44
N LEU A 127 12.01 7.59 14.72
CA LEU A 127 12.06 8.16 16.06
C LEU A 127 11.33 7.22 17.03
N PRO A 128 11.84 7.03 18.25
CA PRO A 128 11.10 6.30 19.27
C PRO A 128 9.77 7.00 19.54
N VAL A 129 8.70 6.22 19.67
CA VAL A 129 7.36 6.73 20.04
C VAL A 129 7.35 6.95 21.54
N ASP A 130 7.26 8.20 21.98
CA ASP A 130 7.14 8.54 23.38
C ASP A 130 5.68 8.82 23.76
N PHE A 131 5.09 7.92 24.53
CA PHE A 131 3.72 8.10 25.06
C PHE A 131 3.66 9.04 26.26
N LEU A 132 4.80 9.34 26.89
CA LEU A 132 4.87 10.22 28.06
C LEU A 132 4.80 11.70 27.69
N GLU A 133 4.99 12.04 26.42
CA GLU A 133 4.79 13.40 25.90
C GLU A 133 3.31 13.81 25.88
N MET A 134 2.38 12.89 26.12
CA MET A 134 0.95 13.20 26.21
C MET A 134 0.64 14.05 27.46
N PRO A 135 -0.06 15.19 27.32
CA PRO A 135 -0.53 15.98 28.45
C PRO A 135 -1.39 15.17 29.42
N THR A 136 -1.31 15.46 30.71
CA THR A 136 -2.01 14.70 31.77
C THR A 136 -3.43 15.17 32.04
N LEU A 137 -3.73 16.46 31.84
CA LEU A 137 -5.06 17.03 32.06
C LEU A 137 -5.34 18.15 31.07
N VAL A 138 -6.53 18.12 30.47
CA VAL A 138 -6.99 19.14 29.52
C VAL A 138 -7.95 20.09 30.22
N ASP A 139 -7.51 21.33 30.35
CA ASP A 139 -8.23 22.42 31.02
C ASP A 139 -8.78 23.48 30.06
N SER A 140 -8.26 23.51 28.82
CA SER A 140 -8.58 24.52 27.82
C SER A 140 -8.75 23.90 26.44
N PHE A 141 -9.38 24.65 25.53
CA PHE A 141 -9.54 24.21 24.15
C PHE A 141 -8.20 24.05 23.43
N ALA A 142 -7.25 24.96 23.70
CA ALA A 142 -5.90 24.90 23.10
C ALA A 142 -5.16 23.63 23.50
N THR A 143 -5.21 23.24 24.78
CA THR A 143 -4.59 21.99 25.25
C THR A 143 -5.31 20.77 24.69
N ALA A 144 -6.63 20.84 24.46
CA ALA A 144 -7.37 19.77 23.79
C ALA A 144 -6.90 19.55 22.34
N LEU A 145 -6.63 20.63 21.60
CA LEU A 145 -6.10 20.55 20.24
C LEU A 145 -4.71 19.93 20.21
N GLU A 146 -3.82 20.36 21.10
CA GLU A 146 -2.47 19.81 21.21
C GLU A 146 -2.50 18.31 21.48
N VAL A 147 -3.38 17.86 22.39
CA VAL A 147 -3.59 16.44 22.68
C VAL A 147 -4.07 15.67 21.43
N ILE A 148 -5.03 16.23 20.68
CA ILE A 148 -5.56 15.58 19.45
C ILE A 148 -4.46 15.48 18.39
N SER A 149 -3.73 16.57 18.12
CA SER A 149 -2.63 16.60 17.16
C SER A 149 -1.51 15.64 17.54
N ARG A 150 -1.13 15.61 18.82
CA ARG A 150 -0.10 14.69 19.30
C ARG A 150 -0.54 13.23 19.20
N CYS A 151 -1.79 12.94 19.52
CA CYS A 151 -2.36 11.61 19.35
C CYS A 151 -2.33 11.17 17.88
N GLU A 152 -2.60 12.08 16.94
CA GLU A 152 -2.51 11.84 15.50
C GLU A 152 -1.08 11.46 15.07
N GLU A 153 -0.08 12.22 15.52
CA GLU A 153 1.33 11.93 15.26
C GLU A 153 1.74 10.56 15.78
N ILE A 154 1.36 10.22 17.02
CA ILE A 154 1.63 8.91 17.63
C ILE A 154 0.98 7.79 16.80
N CYS A 155 -0.29 7.95 16.41
CA CYS A 155 -0.99 6.97 15.58
C CYS A 155 -0.32 6.78 14.21
N HIS A 156 0.16 7.87 13.60
CA HIS A 156 0.90 7.83 12.35
C HIS A 156 2.24 7.08 12.49
N GLN A 157 3.01 7.40 13.53
CA GLN A 157 4.29 6.75 13.83
C GLN A 157 4.10 5.23 14.08
N LEU A 158 3.08 4.86 14.86
CA LEU A 158 2.75 3.46 15.12
C LEU A 158 2.31 2.73 13.84
N SER A 159 1.51 3.37 12.99
CA SER A 159 1.09 2.81 11.71
C SER A 159 2.28 2.56 10.78
N ASN A 160 3.25 3.47 10.75
CA ASN A 160 4.49 3.29 10.01
C ASN A 160 5.32 2.13 10.59
N LEU A 161 5.50 2.05 11.90
CA LEU A 161 6.19 0.95 12.56
C LEU A 161 5.52 -0.41 12.31
N HIS A 162 4.19 -0.44 12.20
CA HIS A 162 3.44 -1.62 11.83
C HIS A 162 3.75 -2.05 10.40
N ARG A 163 3.65 -1.11 9.45
CA ARG A 163 3.89 -1.35 8.02
C ARG A 163 5.27 -1.92 7.73
N TYR A 164 6.29 -1.49 8.49
CA TYR A 164 7.66 -1.98 8.36
C TYR A 164 7.94 -3.24 9.20
N GLY A 165 6.93 -3.84 9.83
CA GLY A 165 7.08 -5.09 10.61
C GLY A 165 7.89 -4.94 11.91
N ARG A 166 8.16 -3.71 12.35
CA ARG A 166 8.94 -3.42 13.58
C ARG A 166 8.10 -3.56 14.83
N CYS A 167 6.80 -3.26 14.75
CA CYS A 167 5.87 -3.41 15.86
C CYS A 167 4.62 -4.20 15.43
N LYS A 168 4.58 -5.49 15.78
CA LYS A 168 3.41 -6.34 15.54
C LYS A 168 2.18 -5.90 16.34
N PHE A 169 2.42 -5.33 17.53
CA PHE A 169 1.37 -4.89 18.45
C PHE A 169 0.89 -3.45 18.20
N ALA A 170 1.35 -2.80 17.12
CA ALA A 170 0.98 -1.42 16.82
C ALA A 170 -0.54 -1.19 16.73
N PRO A 171 -1.37 -2.07 16.14
CA PRO A 171 -2.83 -1.88 16.16
C PRO A 171 -3.38 -1.80 17.58
N PHE A 172 -2.89 -2.64 18.49
CA PHE A 172 -3.30 -2.63 19.89
C PHE A 172 -2.88 -1.32 20.58
N LEU A 173 -1.65 -0.85 20.34
CA LEU A 173 -1.15 0.41 20.88
C LEU A 173 -1.94 1.62 20.35
N VAL A 174 -2.31 1.62 19.06
CA VAL A 174 -3.17 2.66 18.48
C VAL A 174 -4.53 2.68 19.17
N THR A 175 -5.16 1.51 19.35
CA THR A 175 -6.45 1.46 20.06
C THR A 175 -6.34 1.90 21.52
N ALA A 176 -5.26 1.55 22.22
CA ALA A 176 -5.04 1.94 23.60
C ALA A 176 -4.78 3.46 23.73
N ALA A 177 -3.97 4.03 22.84
CA ALA A 177 -3.69 5.46 22.80
C ALA A 177 -4.96 6.28 22.53
N LEU A 178 -5.76 5.84 21.55
CA LEU A 178 -7.05 6.48 21.23
C LEU A 178 -8.05 6.33 22.37
N GLN A 179 -8.17 5.14 22.95
CA GLN A 179 -9.02 4.94 24.13
C GLN A 179 -8.61 5.89 25.25
N HIS A 180 -7.34 5.91 25.65
CA HIS A 180 -6.85 6.78 26.71
C HIS A 180 -7.13 8.27 26.41
N THR A 181 -6.88 8.70 25.17
CA THR A 181 -7.10 10.09 24.75
C THR A 181 -8.57 10.50 24.87
N PHE A 182 -9.50 9.66 24.40
CA PHE A 182 -10.93 10.01 24.35
C PHE A 182 -11.72 9.64 25.61
N THR A 183 -11.20 8.78 26.50
CA THR A 183 -11.91 8.40 27.73
C THR A 183 -11.27 8.94 29.00
N VAL A 184 -10.00 9.35 28.97
CA VAL A 184 -9.28 9.82 30.16
C VAL A 184 -8.79 11.26 30.01
N LEU A 185 -8.14 11.60 28.89
CA LEU A 185 -7.51 12.93 28.72
C LEU A 185 -8.50 14.02 28.31
N LEU A 186 -9.26 13.75 27.24
CA LEU A 186 -10.22 14.71 26.72
C LEU A 186 -11.53 14.66 27.52
N PRO A 187 -11.99 15.79 28.07
CA PRO A 187 -13.31 15.84 28.67
C PRO A 187 -14.37 15.61 27.58
N LEU A 188 -15.42 14.86 27.87
CA LEU A 188 -16.53 14.71 26.93
C LEU A 188 -17.39 15.98 26.94
N PRO A 189 -17.85 16.45 25.77
CA PRO A 189 -18.68 17.64 25.69
C PRO A 189 -20.03 17.38 26.37
N LEU A 190 -20.48 18.37 27.14
CA LEU A 190 -21.74 18.24 27.86
C LEU A 190 -22.94 18.44 26.91
N GLY A 191 -23.98 17.64 27.14
CA GLY A 191 -25.26 17.78 26.42
C GLY A 191 -26.03 19.04 26.84
N PRO A 192 -27.04 19.45 26.07
CA PRO A 192 -27.77 20.71 26.28
C PRO A 192 -28.40 20.80 27.67
N VAL A 193 -28.90 19.69 28.20
CA VAL A 193 -29.51 19.63 29.54
C VAL A 193 -28.45 19.74 30.64
N SER A 194 -27.28 19.13 30.44
CA SER A 194 -26.20 19.09 31.43
C SER A 194 -25.44 20.42 31.53
N VAL A 195 -25.33 21.16 30.42
CA VAL A 195 -24.68 22.49 30.39
C VAL A 195 -25.43 23.50 31.26
N CYS A 196 -26.73 23.33 31.47
CA CYS A 196 -27.52 24.16 32.39
C CYS A 196 -27.11 23.98 33.85
N THR A 197 -26.51 22.84 34.20
CA THR A 197 -26.15 22.46 35.57
C THR A 197 -24.66 22.62 35.84
N HIS A 198 -23.82 22.37 34.83
CA HIS A 198 -22.36 22.46 34.94
C HIS A 198 -21.75 23.16 33.71
N PRO A 199 -20.83 24.12 33.91
CA PRO A 199 -20.18 24.81 32.80
C PRO A 199 -19.18 23.88 32.09
N ASP A 200 -19.33 23.74 30.76
CA ASP A 200 -18.38 23.03 29.91
C ASP A 200 -17.19 23.93 29.58
N ARG A 201 -16.12 23.87 30.38
CA ARG A 201 -14.99 24.79 30.26
C ARG A 201 -14.20 24.64 28.96
N VAL A 202 -14.17 23.45 28.37
CA VAL A 202 -13.29 23.13 27.24
C VAL A 202 -14.02 23.28 25.92
N TRP A 203 -15.26 22.79 25.81
CA TRP A 203 -15.99 22.79 24.55
C TRP A 203 -17.12 23.81 24.49
N GLY A 204 -17.42 24.54 25.55
CA GLY A 204 -18.59 25.41 25.60
C GLY A 204 -18.64 26.34 26.80
N PRO A 205 -17.62 27.17 27.05
CA PRO A 205 -17.51 27.95 28.28
C PRO A 205 -18.65 28.96 28.45
N GLU A 206 -19.23 29.44 27.35
CA GLU A 206 -20.35 30.40 27.35
C GLU A 206 -21.73 29.72 27.20
N GLY A 207 -21.79 28.39 27.16
CA GLY A 207 -23.03 27.62 27.05
C GLY A 207 -23.15 26.79 25.77
N PHE A 208 -24.30 26.15 25.59
CA PHE A 208 -24.48 25.13 24.55
C PHE A 208 -24.58 25.72 23.13
N GLU A 209 -25.20 26.88 22.94
CA GLU A 209 -25.34 27.54 21.62
C GLU A 209 -24.51 28.82 21.50
N ALA A 210 -23.73 29.14 22.53
CA ALA A 210 -22.94 30.35 22.58
C ALA A 210 -21.71 30.29 21.66
N VAL A 211 -21.16 31.47 21.38
CA VAL A 211 -19.98 31.65 20.55
C VAL A 211 -18.76 31.26 21.36
N HIS A 212 -17.93 30.35 20.84
CA HIS A 212 -16.74 29.94 21.59
C HIS A 212 -15.66 31.03 21.51
N PRO A 213 -15.07 31.48 22.64
CA PRO A 213 -14.15 32.61 22.64
C PRO A 213 -12.81 32.33 21.95
N GLN A 214 -12.36 31.06 21.96
CA GLN A 214 -11.05 30.65 21.44
C GLN A 214 -11.09 29.87 20.10
N VAL A 215 -12.27 29.47 19.61
CA VAL A 215 -12.35 28.62 18.41
C VAL A 215 -12.48 29.50 17.18
N THR A 216 -11.50 29.42 16.28
CA THR A 216 -11.57 29.99 14.94
C THR A 216 -12.09 28.96 13.94
N ARG A 217 -12.57 29.42 12.77
CA ARG A 217 -13.16 28.53 11.76
C ARG A 217 -12.14 27.54 11.20
N ASN A 218 -10.90 28.00 11.03
CA ASN A 218 -9.80 27.15 10.58
C ASN A 218 -9.51 26.07 11.62
N ALA A 219 -9.35 26.45 12.90
CA ALA A 219 -9.15 25.49 13.98
C ALA A 219 -10.29 24.45 14.06
N GLN A 220 -11.55 24.88 13.91
CA GLN A 220 -12.70 23.98 13.87
C GLN A 220 -12.58 22.94 12.74
N VAL A 221 -12.27 23.38 11.52
CA VAL A 221 -12.12 22.49 10.36
C VAL A 221 -10.92 21.55 10.54
N ASP A 222 -9.78 22.07 10.98
CA ASP A 222 -8.57 21.29 11.19
C ASP A 222 -8.79 20.20 12.25
N THR A 223 -9.51 20.54 13.33
CA THR A 223 -9.86 19.58 14.38
C THR A 223 -10.79 18.49 13.85
N LEU A 224 -11.80 18.85 13.03
CA LEU A 224 -12.70 17.87 12.43
C LEU A 224 -11.96 16.95 11.45
N GLN A 225 -10.98 17.47 10.71
CA GLN A 225 -10.12 16.65 9.85
C GLN A 225 -9.22 15.71 10.66
N ALA A 226 -8.63 16.20 11.76
CA ALA A 226 -7.84 15.37 12.67
C ALA A 226 -8.68 14.25 13.28
N LEU A 227 -9.89 14.55 13.78
CA LEU A 227 -10.82 13.55 14.29
C LEU A 227 -11.20 12.50 13.24
N ARG A 228 -11.39 12.90 11.99
CA ARG A 228 -11.63 11.96 10.88
C ARG A 228 -10.43 11.03 10.68
N ARG A 229 -9.21 11.55 10.62
CA ARG A 229 -7.98 10.74 10.44
C ARG A 229 -7.77 9.78 11.62
N LEU A 230 -8.02 10.25 12.85
CA LEU A 230 -8.00 9.41 14.05
C LEU A 230 -9.06 8.31 14.00
N ALA A 231 -10.27 8.59 13.52
CA ALA A 231 -11.32 7.58 13.34
C ALA A 231 -10.94 6.54 12.26
N GLU A 232 -10.29 6.96 11.17
CA GLU A 232 -9.76 6.05 10.15
C GLU A 232 -8.67 5.13 10.73
N HIS A 233 -7.73 5.69 11.53
CA HIS A 233 -6.73 4.92 12.26
C HIS A 233 -7.37 3.94 13.26
N PHE A 234 -8.40 4.37 13.98
CA PHE A 234 -9.13 3.52 14.92
C PHE A 234 -9.80 2.35 14.21
N ALA A 235 -10.53 2.63 13.11
CA ALA A 235 -11.22 1.61 12.33
C ALA A 235 -10.24 0.58 11.78
N ALA A 236 -9.12 1.02 11.20
CA ALA A 236 -8.07 0.13 10.68
C ALA A 236 -7.45 -0.75 11.79
N ALA A 237 -7.18 -0.16 12.96
CA ALA A 237 -6.59 -0.87 14.09
C ALA A 237 -7.56 -1.90 14.68
N VAL A 238 -8.83 -1.51 14.86
CA VAL A 238 -9.91 -2.38 15.36
C VAL A 238 -10.15 -3.57 14.43
N SER A 239 -10.13 -3.36 13.10
CA SER A 239 -10.28 -4.44 12.12
C SER A 239 -9.09 -5.41 12.10
N SER A 240 -7.94 -5.01 12.64
CA SER A 240 -6.73 -5.83 12.72
C SER A 240 -6.64 -6.66 14.00
N ILE A 241 -7.49 -6.38 15.00
CA ILE A 241 -7.51 -7.04 16.31
C ILE A 241 -8.66 -8.05 16.35
N GLN A 242 -8.42 -9.22 16.96
CA GLN A 242 -9.47 -10.22 17.16
C GLN A 242 -10.57 -9.65 18.07
N SER A 243 -11.81 -9.71 17.60
CA SER A 243 -12.94 -9.17 18.35
C SER A 243 -13.26 -10.02 19.58
N THR A 244 -13.35 -9.36 20.75
CA THR A 244 -13.95 -9.92 21.96
C THR A 244 -15.13 -9.04 22.38
N LYS A 245 -16.02 -9.58 23.22
CA LYS A 245 -17.24 -8.86 23.66
C LYS A 245 -16.89 -7.58 24.41
N GLU A 246 -15.84 -7.61 25.22
CA GLU A 246 -15.34 -6.46 25.98
C GLU A 246 -14.75 -5.42 25.03
N PHE A 247 -14.01 -5.86 24.01
CA PHE A 247 -13.43 -4.98 23.01
C PHE A 247 -14.49 -4.32 22.13
N ASP A 248 -15.60 -5.00 21.84
CA ASP A 248 -16.76 -4.39 21.15
C ASP A 248 -17.34 -3.21 21.93
N GLY A 249 -17.34 -3.26 23.27
CA GLY A 249 -17.69 -2.13 24.12
C GLY A 249 -16.76 -0.93 23.91
N THR A 250 -15.45 -1.15 23.88
CA THR A 250 -14.46 -0.09 23.62
C THR A 250 -14.68 0.57 22.25
N LYS A 251 -15.00 -0.20 21.21
CA LYS A 251 -15.27 0.34 19.86
C LYS A 251 -16.40 1.36 19.88
N VAL A 252 -17.50 1.02 20.56
CA VAL A 252 -18.68 1.87 20.67
C VAL A 252 -18.39 3.11 21.50
N VAL A 253 -17.72 2.96 22.64
CA VAL A 253 -17.41 4.08 23.55
C VAL A 253 -16.47 5.08 22.89
N VAL A 254 -15.36 4.62 22.29
CA VAL A 254 -14.38 5.52 21.66
C VAL A 254 -14.98 6.22 20.44
N SER A 255 -15.69 5.50 19.58
CA SER A 255 -16.35 6.11 18.42
C SER A 255 -17.45 7.09 18.83
N GLY A 256 -18.19 6.77 19.90
CA GLY A 256 -19.21 7.66 20.48
C GLY A 256 -18.60 8.94 21.06
N ALA A 257 -17.46 8.84 21.74
CA ALA A 257 -16.71 9.99 22.25
C ALA A 257 -16.23 10.92 21.12
N MET A 258 -15.62 10.34 20.08
CA MET A 258 -15.20 11.08 18.88
C MET A 258 -16.39 11.78 18.21
N ALA A 259 -17.52 11.08 18.06
CA ALA A 259 -18.74 11.63 17.48
C ALA A 259 -19.35 12.75 18.33
N ALA A 260 -19.34 12.62 19.65
CA ALA A 260 -19.82 13.66 20.56
C ALA A 260 -19.00 14.94 20.43
N ILE A 261 -17.66 14.83 20.40
CA ILE A 261 -16.75 15.97 20.19
C ILE A 261 -16.98 16.60 18.81
N ALA A 262 -17.03 15.79 17.75
CA ALA A 262 -17.29 16.30 16.40
C ALA A 262 -18.64 17.02 16.29
N TYR A 263 -19.69 16.44 16.88
CA TYR A 263 -21.02 17.05 16.93
C TYR A 263 -21.01 18.37 17.69
N ARG A 264 -20.29 18.42 18.82
CA ARG A 264 -20.13 19.65 19.59
C ARG A 264 -19.44 20.72 18.77
N LEU A 265 -18.30 20.39 18.15
CA LEU A 265 -17.55 21.31 17.28
C LEU A 265 -18.42 21.85 16.16
N LEU A 266 -19.21 21.02 15.48
CA LEU A 266 -20.11 21.45 14.40
C LEU A 266 -21.21 22.43 14.85
N ARG A 267 -21.58 22.41 16.13
CA ARG A 267 -22.60 23.30 16.71
C ARG A 267 -22.03 24.60 17.27
N LEU A 268 -20.71 24.73 17.39
CA LEU A 268 -20.12 25.96 17.87
C LEU A 268 -20.29 27.06 16.84
N HIS A 269 -20.89 28.17 17.27
CA HIS A 269 -20.85 29.41 16.51
C HIS A 269 -19.45 30.00 16.63
N VAL A 270 -18.80 30.19 15.48
CA VAL A 270 -17.45 30.75 15.40
C VAL A 270 -17.53 32.26 15.23
N ARG A 271 -16.68 33.00 15.95
CA ARG A 271 -16.51 34.44 15.70
C ARG A 271 -15.98 34.62 14.28
N HIS A 272 -16.76 35.27 13.41
CA HIS A 272 -16.22 35.88 12.21
C HIS A 272 -15.27 36.99 12.65
N THR A 273 -13.97 36.74 12.66
CA THR A 273 -12.98 37.82 12.68
C THR A 273 -13.07 38.51 11.32
N GLU A 274 -13.75 39.65 11.26
CA GLU A 274 -13.66 40.52 10.10
C GLU A 274 -12.20 40.99 9.95
N PRO A 275 -11.59 40.86 8.76
CA PRO A 275 -10.27 41.41 8.52
C PRO A 275 -10.35 42.93 8.43
N GLY A 276 -10.29 43.64 9.56
CA GLY A 276 -10.30 45.11 9.52
C GLY A 276 -10.59 45.91 10.80
N GLN A 277 -10.56 45.34 12.00
CA GLN A 277 -10.71 46.12 13.25
C GLN A 277 -9.64 45.74 14.28
N ASP A 278 -8.39 46.04 13.96
CA ASP A 278 -7.39 46.41 14.98
C ASP A 278 -7.16 47.92 14.81
N GLY A 279 -7.64 48.70 15.78
CA GLY A 279 -7.39 50.13 15.93
C GLY A 279 -6.66 50.40 17.23
#